data_AF-A0A1D2S7B2-F1
#
_entry.id   AF-A0A1D2S7B2-F1
#
_cell.length_a   1.000
_cell.length_b   1.000
_cell.length_c   1.000
_cell.angle_alpha   90.00
_cell.angle_beta   90.00
_cell.angle_gamma   90.00
#
_symmetry.space_group_name_H-M   'P 1'
#
loop_
_entity.id
_entity.type
_entity.pdbx_description
1 polymer ?
#
loop_
_entity_poly.entity_id
_entity_poly.type
_entity_poly.pdbx_seq_one_letter_code
_entity_poly.pdbx_strand_id
1 'polypeptide(L)'
;MELPQLGERGTLVLRQHPEFAASLRGEFELAGVRSIASGDVEEGEFNLDESHDGKRLSAFWNGRLDAATCGREIHGTVQRLPVPGQRAVETPFVLRRNPPAQSW
;
A
#
# COMPACT_ATOMS: atom_id res chain seq x y z
N MET A 1 -6.05 -6.46 0.93
CA MET A 1 -4.84 -6.13 1.71
C MET A 1 -4.99 -6.67 3.11
N GLU A 2 -3.92 -7.19 3.69
CA GLU A 2 -3.89 -7.72 5.05
C GLU A 2 -2.60 -7.31 5.77
N LEU A 3 -2.69 -7.03 7.07
CA LEU A 3 -1.56 -6.89 7.98
C LEU A 3 -1.66 -8.01 9.03
N PRO A 4 -1.08 -9.20 8.78
CA PRO A 4 -1.34 -10.40 9.56
C PRO A 4 -1.05 -10.25 11.06
N GLN A 5 0.00 -9.50 11.40
CA GLN A 5 0.41 -9.28 12.80
C GLN A 5 -0.61 -8.47 13.60
N LEU A 6 -1.40 -7.62 12.94
CA LEU A 6 -2.40 -6.77 13.59
C LEU A 6 -3.83 -7.32 13.43
N GLY A 7 -4.02 -8.37 12.61
CA GLY A 7 -5.36 -8.85 12.26
C GLY A 7 -6.16 -7.85 11.42
N GLU A 8 -5.50 -6.84 10.85
CA GLU A 8 -6.15 -5.78 10.07
C GLU A 8 -6.30 -6.21 8.60
N ARG A 9 -7.42 -5.81 8.00
CA ARG A 9 -7.73 -6.05 6.59
C ARG A 9 -8.29 -4.80 5.96
N GLY A 10 -8.14 -4.70 4.65
CA GLY A 10 -8.57 -3.54 3.89
C GLY A 10 -8.41 -3.68 2.39
N THR A 11 -8.66 -2.58 1.70
CA THR A 11 -8.48 -2.44 0.25
C THR A 11 -7.46 -1.36 -0.07
N LEU A 12 -6.73 -1.57 -1.16
CA LEU A 12 -5.91 -0.56 -1.80
C LEU A 12 -6.35 -0.50 -3.26
N VAL A 13 -6.73 0.68 -3.73
CA VAL A 13 -6.99 0.93 -5.15
C VAL A 13 -5.83 1.72 -5.72
N LEU A 14 -5.14 1.16 -6.71
CA LEU A 14 -4.06 1.81 -7.43
C LEU A 14 -4.50 2.22 -8.81
N ARG A 15 -4.14 3.44 -9.20
CA ARG A 15 -4.32 3.98 -10.55
C ARG A 15 -3.05 4.70 -10.97
N GLN A 16 -2.86 4.90 -12.27
CA GLN A 16 -1.81 5.79 -12.76
C GLN A 16 -2.05 7.21 -12.22
N HIS A 17 -0.98 7.90 -11.83
CA HIS A 17 -1.06 9.28 -11.39
C HIS A 17 -1.45 10.18 -12.58
N PRO A 18 -2.44 11.10 -12.43
CA PRO A 18 -2.96 11.88 -13.56
C PRO A 18 -1.92 12.80 -14.20
N GLU A 19 -0.93 13.24 -13.43
CA GLU A 19 0.12 14.19 -13.87
C GLU A 19 1.48 13.50 -14.13
N PHE A 20 1.72 12.31 -13.56
CA PHE A 20 3.03 11.66 -13.58
C PHE A 20 2.88 10.20 -14.04
N ALA A 21 3.09 9.95 -15.32
CA ALA A 21 2.78 8.65 -15.93
C ALA A 21 3.56 7.46 -15.34
N ALA A 22 4.77 7.71 -14.81
CA ALA A 22 5.61 6.72 -14.14
C ALA A 22 5.21 6.46 -12.67
N SER A 23 4.27 7.24 -12.13
CA SER A 23 3.83 7.15 -10.74
C SER A 23 2.42 6.60 -10.62
N LEU A 24 2.15 6.03 -9.47
CA LEU A 24 0.87 5.52 -9.02
C LEU A 24 0.25 6.49 -8.01
N ARG A 25 -1.07 6.53 -8.02
CA ARG A 25 -1.89 7.07 -6.94
C ARG A 25 -2.67 5.93 -6.30
N GLY A 26 -2.54 5.83 -4.98
CA GLY A 26 -3.22 4.87 -4.14
C GLY A 26 -4.32 5.51 -3.29
N GLU A 27 -5.37 4.74 -3.05
CA GLU A 27 -6.39 5.03 -2.03
C GLU A 27 -6.53 3.79 -1.15
N PHE A 28 -6.29 3.95 0.14
CA PHE A 28 -6.45 2.90 1.14
C PHE A 28 -7.78 3.03 1.86
N GLU A 29 -8.36 1.87 2.19
CA GLU A 29 -9.38 1.71 3.21
C GLU A 29 -8.94 0.55 4.09
N LEU A 30 -8.31 0.84 5.24
CA LEU A 30 -7.68 -0.14 6.13
C LEU A 30 -8.18 0.07 7.55
N ALA A 31 -8.72 -0.98 8.17
CA ALA A 31 -9.26 -0.91 9.54
C ALA A 31 -10.25 0.27 9.76
N GLY A 32 -11.00 0.66 8.71
CA GLY A 32 -11.94 1.79 8.73
C GLY A 32 -11.29 3.17 8.56
N VAL A 33 -9.97 3.26 8.42
CA VAL A 33 -9.24 4.49 8.11
C VAL A 33 -9.07 4.62 6.60
N ARG A 34 -9.34 5.82 6.09
CA ARG A 34 -9.08 6.19 4.69
C ARG A 34 -7.84 7.07 4.60
N SER A 35 -7.01 6.77 3.61
CA SER A 35 -5.81 7.54 3.32
C SER A 35 -5.49 7.47 1.83
N ILE A 36 -4.60 8.37 1.40
CA ILE A 36 -4.10 8.40 0.03
C ILE A 36 -2.62 8.04 0.03
N ALA A 37 -2.13 7.60 -1.12
CA ALA A 37 -0.72 7.35 -1.30
C ALA A 37 -0.23 7.69 -2.71
N SER A 38 1.07 7.88 -2.83
CA SER A 38 1.78 8.06 -4.08
C SER A 38 3.05 7.23 -4.09
N GLY A 39 3.46 6.74 -5.25
CA GLY A 39 4.71 6.01 -5.40
C GLY A 39 4.74 5.27 -6.73
N ASP A 40 5.34 4.09 -6.79
CA ASP A 40 5.60 3.41 -8.05
C ASP A 40 5.80 1.90 -7.87
N VAL A 41 5.90 1.23 -9.03
CA VAL A 41 6.39 -0.14 -9.14
C VAL A 41 7.45 -0.15 -10.22
N GLU A 42 8.69 -0.39 -9.84
CA GLU A 42 9.83 -0.44 -10.75
C GLU A 42 10.65 -1.71 -10.47
N GLU A 43 10.98 -2.46 -11.53
CA GLU A 43 11.74 -3.72 -11.45
C GLU A 43 11.22 -4.75 -10.41
N GLY A 44 9.92 -4.70 -10.10
CA GLY A 44 9.28 -5.59 -9.13
C GLY A 44 9.33 -5.09 -7.68
N GLU A 45 10.03 -3.99 -7.41
CA GLU A 45 9.93 -3.24 -6.17
C GLU A 45 8.62 -2.42 -6.17
N PHE A 46 7.99 -2.30 -5.01
CA PHE A 46 6.76 -1.56 -4.78
C PHE A 46 6.98 -0.61 -3.62
N ASN A 47 6.79 0.68 -3.88
CA ASN A 47 7.03 1.73 -2.91
C ASN A 47 5.84 2.68 -2.90
N LEU A 48 5.28 2.97 -1.72
CA LEU A 48 4.25 4.00 -1.55
C LEU A 48 4.47 4.84 -0.30
N ASP A 49 4.29 6.13 -0.47
CA ASP A 49 4.22 7.13 0.57
C ASP A 49 2.75 7.39 0.93
N GLU A 50 2.33 7.04 2.14
CA GLU A 50 0.96 7.22 2.62
C GLU A 50 0.78 8.56 3.35
N SER A 51 -0.37 9.18 3.14
CA SER A 51 -0.81 10.37 3.88
C SER A 51 -2.29 10.28 4.25
N HIS A 52 -2.61 10.57 5.50
CA HIS A 52 -4.00 10.68 5.99
C HIS A 52 -4.65 12.04 5.66
N ASP A 53 -3.86 13.10 5.49
CA ASP A 53 -4.35 14.47 5.29
C ASP A 53 -3.92 15.09 3.93
N GLY A 54 -3.18 14.32 3.13
CA GLY A 54 -2.59 14.76 1.86
C GLY A 54 -1.49 15.80 2.00
N LYS A 55 -0.99 16.05 3.21
CA LYS A 55 0.02 17.07 3.51
C LYS A 55 1.22 16.51 4.25
N ARG A 56 1.00 15.53 5.12
CA ARG A 56 2.02 14.91 5.96
C ARG A 56 2.12 13.42 5.68
N LEU A 57 3.34 12.92 5.61
CA LEU A 57 3.59 11.49 5.56
C LEU A 57 3.09 10.83 6.84
N SER A 58 2.43 9.69 6.68
CA SER A 58 1.86 8.88 7.75
C SER A 58 2.53 7.50 7.80
N ALA A 59 2.89 6.93 6.64
CA ALA A 59 3.61 5.66 6.57
C ALA A 59 4.41 5.51 5.27
N PHE A 60 5.42 4.65 5.32
CA PHE A 60 6.15 4.16 4.15
C PHE A 60 5.81 2.70 3.92
N TRP A 61 5.36 2.36 2.72
CA TRP A 61 5.08 1.00 2.30
C TRP A 61 6.18 0.55 1.35
N ASN A 62 6.88 -0.52 1.68
CA ASN A 62 7.93 -1.10 0.86
C ASN A 62 7.66 -2.59 0.69
N GLY A 63 7.62 -3.08 -0.54
CA GLY A 63 7.37 -4.48 -0.80
C GLY A 63 7.82 -4.89 -2.18
N ARG A 64 7.61 -6.16 -2.51
CA ARG A 64 8.00 -6.73 -3.80
C ARG A 64 6.93 -7.61 -4.38
N LEU A 65 6.82 -7.57 -5.70
CA LEU A 65 6.01 -8.51 -6.45
C LEU A 65 6.59 -9.91 -6.28
N ASP A 66 5.75 -10.85 -5.86
CA ASP A 66 6.15 -12.25 -5.81
C ASP A 66 6.05 -12.88 -7.20
N ALA A 67 7.20 -13.12 -7.82
CA ALA A 67 7.32 -13.76 -9.11
C ALA A 67 6.71 -15.18 -9.15
N ALA A 68 6.74 -15.91 -8.03
CA ALA A 68 6.14 -17.25 -7.93
C ALA A 68 4.61 -17.21 -8.07
N THR A 69 4.00 -16.06 -7.74
CA THR A 69 2.56 -15.84 -7.91
C THR A 69 2.21 -15.17 -9.24
N CYS A 70 3.15 -15.09 -10.19
CA CYS A 70 3.02 -14.31 -11.42
C CYS A 70 2.64 -12.84 -11.17
N GLY A 71 3.15 -12.24 -10.07
CA GLY A 71 2.85 -10.86 -9.69
C GLY A 71 1.43 -10.63 -9.19
N ARG A 72 0.71 -11.67 -8.75
CA ARG A 72 -0.62 -11.53 -8.14
C ARG A 72 -0.55 -11.05 -6.69
N GLU A 73 0.58 -11.28 -6.02
CA GLU A 73 0.82 -10.86 -4.66
C GLU A 73 2.01 -9.91 -4.55
N ILE A 74 1.90 -8.96 -3.62
CA ILE A 74 3.00 -8.11 -3.16
C ILE A 74 3.15 -8.37 -1.66
N HIS A 75 4.38 -8.67 -1.25
CA HIS A 75 4.75 -8.88 0.15
C HIS A 75 5.74 -7.81 0.56
N GLY A 76 5.58 -7.28 1.77
CA GLY A 76 6.41 -6.17 2.21
C GLY A 76 6.14 -5.75 3.64
N THR A 77 6.62 -4.58 3.99
CA THR A 77 6.43 -3.95 5.29
C THR A 77 5.92 -2.52 5.17
N VAL A 78 5.07 -2.14 6.11
CA VAL A 78 4.68 -0.76 6.34
C VAL A 78 5.39 -0.24 7.58
N GLN A 79 6.14 0.84 7.41
CA GLN A 79 6.72 1.61 8.49
C GLN A 79 5.83 2.80 8.77
N ARG A 80 5.05 2.74 9.86
CA ARG A 80 4.26 3.89 10.30
C ARG A 80 5.15 4.92 10.96
N LEU A 81 5.00 6.18 10.54
CA LEU A 81 5.78 7.27 11.10
C LEU A 81 5.35 7.52 12.56
N PRO A 82 6.32 7.75 13.45
CA PRO A 82 6.03 7.94 14.86
C PRO A 82 5.27 9.24 15.06
N VAL A 83 4.09 9.14 15.68
CA VAL A 83 3.44 10.29 16.32
C VAL A 83 4.07 10.51 17.70
N PRO A 84 4.08 11.75 18.24
CA PRO A 84 4.66 12.02 19.56
C PRO A 84 4.16 11.02 20.61
N GLY A 85 5.10 10.32 21.26
CA GLY A 85 4.79 9.29 22.27
C GLY A 85 4.67 7.85 21.74
N GLN A 86 4.84 7.60 20.44
CA GLN A 86 4.88 6.25 19.85
C GLN A 86 6.17 6.02 19.06
N ARG A 87 6.66 4.77 19.10
CA ARG A 87 7.81 4.34 18.30
C ARG A 87 7.32 3.88 16.93
N ALA A 88 8.11 4.12 15.89
CA ALA A 88 7.87 3.53 14.58
C ALA A 88 7.90 2.00 14.69
N VAL A 89 6.86 1.34 14.19
CA VAL A 89 6.78 -0.13 14.13
C VAL A 89 6.65 -0.52 12.67
N GLU A 90 7.54 -1.40 12.25
CA GLU A 90 7.49 -2.03 10.94
C GLU A 90 6.56 -3.24 11.00
N THR A 91 5.51 -3.23 10.18
CA THR A 91 4.47 -4.27 10.17
C THR A 91 4.44 -4.93 8.79
N PRO A 92 4.51 -6.27 8.67
CA PRO A 92 4.41 -6.94 7.39
C PRO A 92 2.98 -6.84 6.83
N PHE A 93 2.89 -6.73 5.52
CA PHE A 93 1.63 -6.73 4.79
C PHE A 93 1.66 -7.74 3.64
N VAL A 94 0.46 -8.14 3.21
CA VAL A 94 0.24 -8.85 1.96
C VAL A 94 -0.83 -8.13 1.15
N LEU A 95 -0.50 -7.75 -0.08
CA LEU A 95 -1.46 -7.31 -1.08
C LEU A 95 -1.75 -8.47 -2.02
N ARG A 96 -3.02 -8.74 -2.25
CA ARG A 96 -3.47 -9.66 -3.30
C ARG A 96 -4.31 -8.89 -4.28
N ARG A 97 -4.00 -9.02 -5.57
CA ARG A 97 -4.81 -8.42 -6.62
C ARG A 97 -6.19 -9.03 -6.57
N ASN A 98 -7.21 -8.20 -6.37
CA ASN A 98 -8.58 -8.65 -6.55
C ASN A 98 -8.79 -8.91 -8.05
N PRO A 99 -9.33 -10.07 -8.46
CA PRO A 99 -9.72 -10.24 -9.87
C PRO A 99 -10.65 -9.08 -10.26
N PRO A 100 -10.56 -8.56 -11.49
CA PRO A 100 -11.54 -7.60 -11.96
C PRO A 100 -12.93 -8.22 -11.75
N ALA A 101 -13.86 -7.44 -11.20
CA ALA A 101 -15.25 -7.88 -11.10
C ALA A 101 -15.67 -8.33 -12.51
N GLN A 102 -15.96 -9.62 -12.67
CA GLN A 102 -16.47 -10.14 -13.94
C GLN A 102 -17.76 -9.37 -14.24
N SER A 103 -17.66 -8.44 -15.19
CA SER A 103 -18.82 -7.79 -15.77
C SER A 103 -19.28 -8.72 -16.88
N TRP A 104 -20.41 -9.37 -16.70
CA TRP A 104 -21.10 -10.17 -17.73
C TRP A 104 -22.07 -9.28 -18.50
#